data_AF-A0A512RQS3-F1
#
_entry.id   AF-A0A512RQS3-F1
#
_cell.length_a   1.000
_cell.length_b   1.000
_cell.length_c   1.000
_cell.angle_alpha   90.00
_cell.angle_beta   90.00
_cell.angle_gamma   90.00
#
_symmetry.space_group_name_H-M   'P 1'
#
loop_
_entity.id
_entity.type
_entity.pdbx_description
1 polymer ?
#
loop_
_entity_poly.entity_id
_entity_poly.type
_entity_poly.pdbx_seq_one_letter_code
_entity_poly.pdbx_strand_id
1 'polypeptide(L)'
;MKRPWLLTLVLCALAYSCKKDKDSSMETNINTSFSEGKQGWSAAFAEYSGNNPEIYEMEEGLAPLPAPLDETKQSYRISGSNRSDDLFMYLKRQVSGLQPNARYEAYFEVEIASSAPDSGVGAGGAPGEGVGVGIGMTVEEPVAAPDENNFYRMNIDKINQCCTDGTDMIVAGNLANGGSEYVYRLIKRTGTFSATADAEGKLWLIVGTDSGFEGVTTIYYTKINVRLKQLAQ
;
A
#
# COMPACT_ATOMS: atom_id res chain seq x y z
N MET A 1 5.30 -89.22 5.44
CA MET A 1 5.00 -88.73 4.07
C MET A 1 4.57 -87.26 4.17
N LYS A 2 5.49 -86.31 4.39
CA LYS A 2 6.01 -85.35 3.41
C LYS A 2 5.09 -85.05 2.21
N ARG A 3 4.46 -83.86 2.20
CA ARG A 3 4.07 -83.13 0.99
C ARG A 3 4.23 -81.62 1.23
N PRO A 4 4.73 -80.84 0.24
CA PRO A 4 5.35 -79.55 0.49
C PRO A 4 4.43 -78.37 0.21
N TRP A 5 4.75 -77.28 0.89
CA TRP A 5 4.28 -75.92 0.71
C TRP A 5 4.73 -75.36 -0.65
N LEU A 6 3.84 -74.72 -1.42
CA LEU A 6 4.22 -73.76 -2.46
C LEU A 6 3.55 -72.43 -2.11
N LEU A 7 4.35 -71.49 -1.59
CA LEU A 7 4.03 -70.07 -1.55
C LEU A 7 4.63 -69.41 -2.79
N THR A 8 3.78 -68.92 -3.68
CA THR A 8 4.19 -68.09 -4.81
C THR A 8 4.19 -66.63 -4.36
N LEU A 9 5.38 -66.08 -4.10
CA LEU A 9 5.58 -64.67 -3.75
C LEU A 9 5.57 -63.84 -5.05
N VAL A 10 4.47 -63.12 -5.29
CA VAL A 10 4.38 -62.13 -6.37
C VAL A 10 5.00 -60.83 -5.86
N LEU A 11 6.16 -60.48 -6.41
CA LEU A 11 6.88 -59.25 -6.11
C LEU A 11 6.25 -58.09 -6.92
N CYS A 12 5.38 -57.31 -6.30
CA CYS A 12 4.87 -56.06 -6.87
C CYS A 12 5.94 -54.96 -6.69
N ALA A 13 6.65 -54.63 -7.76
CA ALA A 13 7.52 -53.47 -7.82
C ALA A 13 6.66 -52.19 -7.90
N LEU A 14 6.48 -51.49 -6.78
CA LEU A 14 5.88 -50.16 -6.74
C LEU A 14 6.92 -49.15 -7.22
N ALA A 15 6.82 -48.73 -8.48
CA ALA A 15 7.54 -47.58 -8.99
C ALA A 15 6.97 -46.31 -8.35
N TYR A 16 7.69 -45.75 -7.38
CA TYR A 16 7.43 -44.43 -6.81
C TYR A 16 7.78 -43.38 -7.88
N SER A 17 6.79 -42.96 -8.66
CA SER A 17 6.92 -41.80 -9.55
C SER A 17 6.91 -40.55 -8.69
N CYS A 18 8.10 -40.04 -8.37
CA CYS A 18 8.29 -38.70 -7.82
C CYS A 18 7.82 -37.70 -8.87
N LYS A 19 6.56 -37.25 -8.78
CA LYS A 19 6.15 -36.01 -9.43
C LYS A 19 6.94 -34.89 -8.76
N LYS A 20 7.83 -34.26 -9.53
CA LYS A 20 8.34 -32.93 -9.19
C LYS A 20 7.12 -32.01 -9.10
N ASP A 21 6.70 -31.69 -7.89
CA ASP A 21 5.76 -30.59 -7.69
C ASP A 21 6.44 -29.34 -8.26
N LYS A 22 5.78 -28.75 -9.26
CA LYS A 22 6.15 -27.41 -9.72
C LYS A 22 6.00 -26.52 -8.50
N ASP A 23 7.09 -25.88 -8.13
CA ASP A 23 7.15 -24.84 -7.12
C ASP A 23 6.12 -23.75 -7.50
N SER A 24 4.91 -23.93 -6.97
CA SER A 24 3.81 -22.99 -7.13
C SER A 24 4.09 -21.90 -6.11
N SER A 25 4.92 -20.92 -6.50
CA SER A 25 5.03 -19.68 -5.73
C SER A 25 3.60 -19.17 -5.52
N MET A 26 3.14 -19.20 -4.27
CA MET A 26 1.80 -18.75 -3.91
C MET A 26 1.74 -17.25 -4.14
N GLU A 27 1.22 -16.85 -5.30
CA GLU A 27 1.01 -15.45 -5.65
C GLU A 27 -0.39 -15.02 -5.20
N THR A 28 -0.45 -13.97 -4.39
CA THR A 28 -1.70 -13.32 -3.99
C THR A 28 -1.80 -11.98 -4.72
N ASN A 29 -2.84 -11.82 -5.53
CA ASN A 29 -3.09 -10.60 -6.31
C ASN A 29 -4.25 -9.83 -5.71
N ILE A 30 -3.99 -8.57 -5.36
CA ILE A 30 -4.98 -7.63 -4.86
C ILE A 30 -5.16 -6.57 -5.93
N ASN A 31 -6.35 -6.50 -6.50
CA ASN A 31 -6.69 -5.51 -7.53
C ASN A 31 -7.81 -4.63 -6.98
N THR A 32 -7.56 -3.33 -6.90
CA THR A 32 -8.51 -2.34 -6.39
C THR A 32 -8.72 -1.26 -7.44
N SER A 33 -9.96 -1.00 -7.80
CA SER A 33 -10.40 0.07 -8.73
C SER A 33 -11.38 1.05 -8.09
N PHE A 34 -11.84 0.77 -6.87
CA PHE A 34 -12.85 1.53 -6.12
C PHE A 34 -14.23 1.66 -6.80
N SER A 35 -14.46 0.93 -7.89
CA SER A 35 -15.75 0.89 -8.60
C SER A 35 -16.85 0.14 -7.83
N GLU A 36 -16.46 -0.65 -6.84
CA GLU A 36 -17.35 -1.45 -5.99
C GLU A 36 -17.13 -1.09 -4.50
N GLY A 37 -17.05 0.21 -4.22
CA GLY A 37 -16.84 0.69 -2.86
C GLY A 37 -15.37 0.76 -2.45
N LYS A 38 -15.09 0.72 -1.14
CA LYS A 38 -13.73 0.87 -0.60
C LYS A 38 -12.84 -0.38 -0.80
N GLN A 39 -13.42 -1.53 -1.17
CA GLN A 39 -12.72 -2.81 -1.42
C GLN A 39 -11.68 -3.19 -0.34
N GLY A 40 -12.02 -2.98 0.94
CA GLY A 40 -11.18 -3.32 2.08
C GLY A 40 -10.13 -2.29 2.47
N TRP A 41 -10.03 -1.17 1.74
CA TRP A 41 -9.18 -0.04 2.12
C TRP A 41 -9.91 0.90 3.09
N SER A 42 -9.17 1.44 4.06
CA SER A 42 -9.64 2.53 4.91
C SER A 42 -8.60 3.65 4.95
N ALA A 43 -9.08 4.88 4.96
CA ALA A 43 -8.25 6.08 5.08
C ALA A 43 -8.00 6.44 6.55
N ALA A 44 -6.84 7.04 6.80
CA ALA A 44 -6.50 7.69 8.05
C ALA A 44 -5.42 8.76 7.82
N PHE A 45 -5.13 9.51 8.88
CA PHE A 45 -4.23 10.65 8.88
C PHE A 45 -3.29 10.56 10.07
N ALA A 46 -2.05 11.02 9.92
CA ALA A 46 -1.05 11.13 10.98
C ALA A 46 -0.25 12.43 10.81
N GLU A 47 0.61 12.70 11.79
CA GLU A 47 1.47 13.88 11.87
C GLU A 47 0.70 15.21 11.88
N TYR A 48 -0.31 15.29 12.73
CA TYR A 48 -1.11 16.50 12.94
C TYR A 48 -1.37 16.77 14.42
N SER A 49 -1.57 18.04 14.78
CA SER A 49 -1.98 18.39 16.14
C SER A 49 -3.47 18.12 16.36
N GLY A 50 -3.78 17.39 17.43
CA GLY A 50 -5.13 17.15 17.90
C GLY A 50 -5.77 18.32 18.66
N ASN A 51 -5.08 19.45 18.83
CA ASN A 51 -5.61 20.60 19.57
C ASN A 51 -6.60 21.44 18.74
N ASN A 52 -6.50 21.42 17.41
CA ASN A 52 -7.45 22.05 16.48
C ASN A 52 -7.50 21.25 15.15
N PRO A 53 -7.89 19.97 15.18
CA PRO A 53 -7.75 19.08 14.02
C PRO A 53 -8.55 19.56 12.78
N GLU A 54 -9.58 20.37 12.97
CA GLU A 54 -10.40 20.94 11.91
C GLU A 54 -9.64 21.87 10.94
N ILE A 55 -8.54 22.50 11.37
CA ILE A 55 -7.73 23.38 10.52
C ILE A 55 -6.94 22.61 9.45
N TYR A 56 -6.84 21.29 9.62
CA TYR A 56 -6.23 20.38 8.66
C TYR A 56 -7.23 19.95 7.59
N GLU A 57 -8.51 20.33 7.67
CA GLU A 57 -9.52 20.10 6.61
C GLU A 57 -9.50 18.66 6.05
N MET A 58 -9.32 17.68 6.96
CA MET A 58 -9.10 16.29 6.60
C MET A 58 -10.40 15.64 6.14
N GLU A 59 -10.41 15.17 4.90
CA GLU A 59 -11.58 14.55 4.28
C GLU A 59 -11.19 13.27 3.56
N GLU A 60 -12.04 12.24 3.66
CA GLU A 60 -11.84 10.96 2.97
C GLU A 60 -13.17 10.43 2.48
N GLY A 61 -13.15 9.73 1.34
CA GLY A 61 -14.31 8.99 0.89
C GLY A 61 -14.25 8.59 -0.56
N LEU A 62 -15.26 7.84 -0.98
CA LEU A 62 -15.43 7.54 -2.40
C LEU A 62 -16.00 8.77 -3.10
N ALA A 63 -15.38 9.14 -4.22
CA ALA A 63 -15.81 10.29 -5.02
C ALA A 63 -15.61 9.99 -6.51
N PRO A 64 -16.38 10.62 -7.41
CA PRO A 64 -16.03 10.63 -8.82
C PRO A 64 -14.67 11.31 -9.02
N LEU A 65 -13.98 10.94 -10.08
CA LEU A 65 -12.82 11.69 -10.54
C LEU A 65 -13.21 13.13 -10.91
N PRO A 66 -12.33 14.12 -10.69
CA PRO A 66 -12.59 15.51 -11.04
C PRO A 66 -12.33 15.76 -12.53
N ALA A 67 -12.97 16.80 -13.10
CA ALA A 67 -12.59 17.32 -14.41
C ALA A 67 -11.08 17.68 -14.46
N PRO A 68 -10.39 17.49 -15.60
CA PRO A 68 -10.90 17.04 -16.89
C PRO A 68 -10.93 15.51 -17.06
N LEU A 69 -10.74 14.74 -15.98
CA LEU A 69 -10.82 13.29 -16.02
C LEU A 69 -12.29 12.84 -16.10
N ASP A 70 -12.49 11.55 -16.35
CA ASP A 70 -13.82 10.95 -16.50
C ASP A 70 -14.60 10.95 -15.18
N GLU A 71 -15.48 11.93 -15.00
CA GLU A 71 -16.31 12.12 -13.81
C GLU A 71 -17.32 10.97 -13.56
N THR A 72 -17.45 10.01 -14.48
CA THR A 72 -18.26 8.80 -14.26
C THR A 72 -17.50 7.72 -13.49
N LYS A 73 -16.17 7.82 -13.38
CA LYS A 73 -15.34 6.85 -12.66
C LYS A 73 -15.26 7.19 -11.19
N GLN A 74 -15.62 6.21 -10.36
CA GLN A 74 -15.43 6.27 -8.91
C GLN A 74 -13.96 6.04 -8.54
N SER A 75 -13.52 6.70 -7.47
CA SER A 75 -12.16 6.66 -6.94
C SER A 75 -12.20 6.86 -5.41
N TYR A 76 -11.08 6.67 -4.74
CA TYR A 76 -10.94 7.02 -3.32
C TYR A 76 -10.28 8.39 -3.19
N ARG A 77 -11.06 9.42 -2.85
CA ARG A 77 -10.57 10.77 -2.57
C ARG A 77 -10.05 10.85 -1.13
N ILE A 78 -8.88 11.45 -0.98
CA ILE A 78 -8.34 11.87 0.31
C ILE A 78 -7.80 13.29 0.19
N SER A 79 -8.04 14.11 1.21
CA SER A 79 -7.68 15.53 1.21
C SER A 79 -7.25 15.97 2.61
N GLY A 80 -6.32 16.91 2.67
CA GLY A 80 -5.89 17.56 3.90
C GLY A 80 -5.07 18.81 3.63
N SER A 81 -5.18 19.78 4.53
CA SER A 81 -4.43 21.03 4.59
C SER A 81 -3.26 20.83 5.54
N ASN A 82 -2.04 20.72 5.01
CA ASN A 82 -0.87 20.50 5.83
C ASN A 82 -0.52 21.76 6.64
N ARG A 83 -0.63 21.66 7.96
CA ARG A 83 -0.25 22.71 8.93
C ARG A 83 0.91 22.30 9.84
N SER A 84 1.48 21.12 9.61
CA SER A 84 2.52 20.52 10.44
C SER A 84 3.87 20.40 9.73
N ASP A 85 3.93 20.71 8.43
CA ASP A 85 5.08 20.43 7.55
C ASP A 85 5.35 18.92 7.39
N ASP A 86 4.40 18.06 7.80
CA ASP A 86 4.59 16.61 7.75
C ASP A 86 3.27 15.82 7.65
N LEU A 87 2.14 16.45 7.29
CA LEU A 87 0.84 15.76 7.27
C LEU A 87 0.90 14.49 6.41
N PHE A 88 0.67 13.35 7.04
CA PHE A 88 0.65 12.04 6.39
C PHE A 88 -0.79 11.58 6.15
N MET A 89 -1.16 11.40 4.88
CA MET A 89 -2.49 10.94 4.46
C MET A 89 -2.36 9.56 3.84
N TYR A 90 -3.07 8.54 4.35
CA TYR A 90 -2.82 7.17 3.91
C TYR A 90 -4.06 6.30 3.82
N LEU A 91 -3.96 5.26 2.98
CA LEU A 91 -4.89 4.14 2.91
C LEU A 91 -4.20 2.89 3.44
N LYS A 92 -4.92 2.10 4.23
CA LYS A 92 -4.47 0.79 4.72
C LYS A 92 -5.46 -0.31 4.38
N ARG A 93 -4.96 -1.54 4.20
CA ARG A 93 -5.77 -2.74 3.99
C ARG A 93 -5.07 -3.96 4.59
N GLN A 94 -5.79 -4.74 5.40
CA GLN A 94 -5.26 -6.01 5.88
C GLN A 94 -5.43 -7.10 4.81
N VAL A 95 -4.41 -7.94 4.70
CA VAL A 95 -4.38 -9.16 3.91
C VAL A 95 -4.21 -10.32 4.88
N SER A 96 -4.95 -11.39 4.65
CA SER A 96 -4.92 -12.61 5.46
C SER A 96 -4.86 -13.84 4.57
N GLY A 97 -4.60 -15.01 5.16
CA GLY A 97 -4.46 -16.27 4.42
C GLY A 97 -3.09 -16.46 3.76
N LEU A 98 -2.09 -15.66 4.18
CA LEU A 98 -0.70 -15.88 3.83
C LEU A 98 -0.13 -17.06 4.62
N GLN A 99 1.00 -17.60 4.19
CA GLN A 99 1.73 -18.60 4.97
C GLN A 99 2.31 -17.91 6.21
N PRO A 100 2.00 -18.41 7.43
CA PRO A 100 2.51 -17.83 8.67
C PRO A 100 4.04 -17.71 8.70
N ASN A 101 4.55 -16.57 9.18
CA ASN A 101 5.99 -16.29 9.29
C ASN A 101 6.78 -16.38 7.98
N ALA A 102 6.12 -16.43 6.81
CA ALA A 102 6.80 -16.42 5.53
C ALA A 102 7.11 -14.99 5.09
N ARG A 103 8.26 -14.82 4.42
CA ARG A 103 8.66 -13.54 3.83
C ARG A 103 7.99 -13.38 2.47
N TYR A 104 7.42 -12.21 2.22
CA TYR A 104 6.78 -11.84 0.97
C TYR A 104 7.46 -10.62 0.36
N GLU A 105 7.60 -10.62 -0.96
CA GLU A 105 7.84 -9.42 -1.74
C GLU A 105 6.52 -8.98 -2.38
N ALA A 106 6.14 -7.72 -2.18
CA ALA A 106 5.01 -7.10 -2.83
C ALA A 106 5.49 -6.17 -3.93
N TYR A 107 4.92 -6.30 -5.13
CA TYR A 107 4.97 -5.27 -6.16
C TYR A 107 3.71 -4.41 -6.10
N PHE A 108 3.88 -3.13 -5.84
CA PHE A 108 2.81 -2.14 -5.84
C PHE A 108 2.73 -1.41 -7.18
N GLU A 109 1.51 -1.22 -7.67
CA GLU A 109 1.15 -0.26 -8.71
C GLU A 109 0.00 0.61 -8.19
N VAL A 110 0.29 1.89 -7.98
CA VAL A 110 -0.65 2.88 -7.46
C VAL A 110 -0.89 3.91 -8.56
N GLU A 111 -2.15 4.07 -8.96
CA GLU A 111 -2.58 5.13 -9.89
C GLU A 111 -3.34 6.20 -9.12
N ILE A 112 -2.92 7.44 -9.31
CA ILE A 112 -3.40 8.61 -8.56
C ILE A 112 -3.78 9.70 -9.56
N ALA A 113 -4.94 10.33 -9.39
CA ALA A 113 -5.19 11.63 -10.02
C ALA A 113 -4.59 12.73 -9.14
N SER A 114 -3.62 13.46 -9.70
CA SER A 114 -2.97 14.61 -9.05
C SER A 114 -3.09 15.85 -9.93
N SER A 115 -3.38 16.99 -9.32
CA SER A 115 -3.40 18.31 -9.97
C SER A 115 -2.09 19.07 -9.80
N ALA A 116 -1.12 18.55 -9.04
CA ALA A 116 0.10 19.27 -8.70
C ALA A 116 1.06 19.34 -9.90
N PRO A 117 1.39 20.55 -10.41
CA PRO A 117 2.29 20.69 -11.53
C PRO A 117 3.73 20.38 -11.14
N ASP A 118 4.53 20.04 -12.14
CA ASP A 118 5.98 19.98 -12.06
C ASP A 118 6.54 21.37 -11.74
N SER A 119 7.53 21.42 -10.86
CA SER A 119 8.18 22.65 -10.40
C SER A 119 7.22 23.70 -9.87
N GLY A 120 6.09 23.25 -9.28
CA GLY A 120 5.14 24.14 -8.61
C GLY A 120 5.79 24.88 -7.44
N VAL A 121 5.34 26.11 -7.18
CA VAL A 121 5.84 26.90 -6.05
C VAL A 121 4.84 26.83 -4.90
N GLY A 122 5.31 26.44 -3.72
CA GLY A 122 4.52 26.33 -2.50
C GLY A 122 5.35 26.65 -1.25
N ALA A 123 4.67 26.90 -0.14
CA ALA A 123 5.32 26.99 1.18
C ALA A 123 5.72 25.57 1.65
N GLY A 124 6.84 25.46 2.38
CA GLY A 124 7.45 24.17 2.78
C GLY A 124 8.03 23.32 1.65
N GLY A 125 7.49 23.42 0.43
CA GLY A 125 7.99 22.73 -0.76
C GLY A 125 7.06 22.87 -1.96
N ALA A 126 7.46 22.27 -3.09
CA ALA A 126 6.60 22.18 -4.26
C ALA A 126 5.39 21.26 -3.98
N PRO A 127 4.17 21.62 -4.41
CA PRO A 127 2.97 20.78 -4.19
C PRO A 127 3.03 19.42 -4.88
N GLY A 128 3.88 19.26 -5.90
CA GLY A 128 4.10 17.98 -6.59
C GLY A 128 5.28 17.23 -5.98
N GLU A 129 6.47 17.80 -6.09
CA GLU A 129 7.72 17.15 -5.72
C GLU A 129 8.01 17.11 -4.22
N GLY A 130 7.44 18.03 -3.45
CA GLY A 130 7.53 18.07 -1.98
C GLY A 130 6.54 17.13 -1.28
N VAL A 131 5.71 16.42 -2.03
CA VAL A 131 4.75 15.46 -1.49
C VAL A 131 5.10 14.06 -1.98
N GLY A 132 5.74 13.28 -1.10
CA GLY A 132 6.16 11.92 -1.39
C GLY A 132 4.99 10.96 -1.45
N VAL A 133 5.08 9.93 -2.30
CA VAL A 133 4.15 8.81 -2.36
C VAL A 133 4.87 7.60 -1.81
N GLY A 134 4.39 7.05 -0.70
CA GLY A 134 4.98 5.91 -0.01
C GLY A 134 4.19 4.63 -0.22
N ILE A 135 4.89 3.51 -0.22
CA ILE A 135 4.31 2.15 -0.19
C ILE A 135 4.98 1.35 0.92
N GLY A 136 4.25 0.45 1.57
CA GLY A 136 4.82 -0.40 2.61
C GLY A 136 3.95 -1.56 3.03
N MET A 137 4.52 -2.39 3.91
CA MET A 137 3.82 -3.50 4.54
C MET A 137 4.29 -3.70 5.97
N THR A 138 3.35 -3.89 6.89
CA THR A 138 3.64 -4.06 8.32
C THR A 138 2.85 -5.23 8.91
N VAL A 139 3.35 -5.80 10.01
CA VAL A 139 2.58 -6.76 10.82
C VAL A 139 1.55 -6.02 11.68
N GLU A 140 1.99 -4.96 12.35
CA GLU A 140 1.12 -4.12 13.16
C GLU A 140 0.22 -3.25 12.26
N GLU A 141 -1.00 -2.97 12.73
CA GLU A 141 -1.90 -2.09 12.01
C GLU A 141 -1.35 -0.66 11.99
N PRO A 142 -1.25 -0.01 10.81
CA PRO A 142 -0.85 1.39 10.74
C PRO A 142 -1.91 2.31 11.35
N VAL A 143 -1.61 2.95 12.46
CA VAL A 143 -2.50 3.83 13.22
C VAL A 143 -1.77 5.08 13.69
N ALA A 144 -2.51 6.19 13.78
CA ALA A 144 -2.05 7.39 14.44
C ALA A 144 -2.55 7.41 15.89
N ALA A 145 -1.68 7.80 16.83
CA ALA A 145 -2.03 7.98 18.24
C ALA A 145 -1.44 9.29 18.79
N PRO A 146 -2.14 9.98 19.71
CA PRO A 146 -1.63 11.21 20.29
C PRO A 146 -0.44 10.92 21.21
N ASP A 147 0.61 11.73 21.08
CA ASP A 147 1.69 11.82 22.05
C ASP A 147 1.33 12.71 23.26
N GLU A 148 2.29 12.96 24.15
CA GLU A 148 2.10 13.77 25.36
C GLU A 148 1.66 15.22 25.07
N ASN A 149 1.90 15.73 23.85
CA ASN A 149 1.51 17.07 23.42
C ASN A 149 0.20 17.09 22.61
N ASN A 150 -0.53 15.97 22.59
CA ASN A 150 -1.70 15.75 21.74
C ASN A 150 -1.36 15.89 20.25
N PHE A 151 -0.15 15.52 19.84
CA PHE A 151 0.24 15.43 18.44
C PHE A 151 0.08 13.98 17.98
N TYR A 152 -0.73 13.75 16.95
CA TYR A 152 -1.04 12.42 16.45
C TYR A 152 0.13 11.91 15.61
N ARG A 153 0.91 10.99 16.18
CA ARG A 153 2.09 10.38 15.56
C ARG A 153 1.74 9.06 14.91
N MET A 154 2.42 8.75 13.82
CA MET A 154 2.35 7.42 13.21
C MET A 154 3.05 6.37 14.09
N ASN A 155 2.51 5.14 14.15
CA ASN A 155 3.12 4.03 14.91
C ASN A 155 4.15 3.20 14.10
N ILE A 156 4.38 3.52 12.83
CA ILE A 156 5.32 2.83 11.94
C ILE A 156 6.37 3.82 11.44
N ASP A 157 7.54 3.31 11.05
CA ASP A 157 8.58 4.11 10.39
C ASP A 157 8.23 4.32 8.92
N LYS A 158 7.38 5.33 8.67
CA LYS A 158 6.94 5.75 7.34
C LYS A 158 8.07 6.44 6.57
N ILE A 159 7.81 6.72 5.30
CA ILE A 159 8.64 7.68 4.54
C ILE A 159 8.67 9.03 5.24
N ASN A 160 9.70 9.83 4.97
CA ASN A 160 9.75 11.24 5.34
C ASN A 160 9.77 12.09 4.07
N GLN A 161 8.61 12.69 3.80
CA GLN A 161 8.29 13.49 2.61
C GLN A 161 8.71 12.76 1.31
N CYS A 162 9.26 13.49 0.34
CA CYS A 162 9.58 12.98 -1.00
C CYS A 162 10.80 12.06 -1.09
N CYS A 163 11.61 12.01 -0.05
CA CYS A 163 13.05 11.88 -0.30
C CYS A 163 13.78 10.97 0.69
N THR A 164 13.09 10.45 1.69
CA THR A 164 13.70 9.53 2.67
C THR A 164 12.77 8.35 2.91
N ASP A 165 13.32 7.14 2.77
CA ASP A 165 12.63 5.90 3.12
C ASP A 165 12.61 5.71 4.65
N GLY A 166 11.55 5.08 5.15
CA GLY A 166 11.52 4.48 6.48
C GLY A 166 11.72 2.97 6.41
N THR A 167 11.84 2.31 7.57
CA THR A 167 11.98 0.85 7.60
C THR A 167 10.69 0.10 7.27
N ASP A 168 9.53 0.75 7.44
CA ASP A 168 8.21 0.15 7.20
C ASP A 168 7.56 0.62 5.88
N MET A 169 8.08 1.70 5.28
CA MET A 169 7.64 2.22 3.98
C MET A 169 8.79 2.82 3.18
N ILE A 170 8.76 2.64 1.87
CA ILE A 170 9.69 3.29 0.93
C ILE A 170 8.98 4.31 0.05
N VAL A 171 9.73 5.26 -0.48
CA VAL A 171 9.29 6.24 -1.46
C VAL A 171 9.16 5.56 -2.83
N ALA A 172 7.94 5.61 -3.39
CA ALA A 172 7.63 5.16 -4.76
C ALA A 172 7.54 6.31 -5.78
N GLY A 173 7.80 7.55 -5.33
CA GLY A 173 7.83 8.77 -6.13
C GLY A 173 7.15 9.94 -5.41
N ASN A 174 6.56 10.88 -6.16
CA ASN A 174 5.90 12.08 -5.62
C ASN A 174 4.57 12.39 -6.35
N LEU A 175 3.91 13.51 -6.05
CA LEU A 175 2.63 13.88 -6.68
C LEU A 175 2.74 14.73 -7.96
N ALA A 176 3.95 15.02 -8.45
CA ALA A 176 4.12 15.79 -9.68
C ALA A 176 3.40 15.14 -10.86
N ASN A 177 2.56 15.92 -11.55
CA ASN A 177 1.60 15.43 -12.55
C ASN A 177 2.21 15.26 -13.96
N GLY A 178 3.47 15.63 -14.16
CA GLY A 178 4.17 15.56 -15.45
C GLY A 178 3.88 16.73 -16.39
N GLY A 179 3.31 17.83 -15.88
CA GLY A 179 2.95 19.02 -16.65
C GLY A 179 3.08 20.30 -15.81
N SER A 180 2.93 21.46 -16.45
CA SER A 180 3.12 22.78 -15.81
C SER A 180 1.82 23.44 -15.32
N GLU A 181 0.68 22.76 -15.45
CA GLU A 181 -0.64 23.32 -15.14
C GLU A 181 -1.26 22.63 -13.92
N TYR A 182 -2.03 23.41 -13.16
CA TYR A 182 -2.87 22.92 -12.05
C TYR A 182 -4.13 22.23 -12.59
N VAL A 183 -3.92 21.07 -13.21
CA VAL A 183 -4.97 20.27 -13.83
C VAL A 183 -4.77 18.81 -13.45
N TYR A 184 -5.87 18.11 -13.14
CA TYR A 184 -5.78 16.70 -12.77
C TYR A 184 -5.28 15.85 -13.95
N ARG A 185 -4.24 15.07 -13.67
CA ARG A 185 -3.70 14.03 -14.57
C ARG A 185 -3.55 12.73 -13.79
N LEU A 186 -3.70 11.61 -14.48
CA LEU A 186 -3.41 10.29 -13.90
C LEU A 186 -1.90 10.05 -13.92
N ILE A 187 -1.34 9.82 -12.75
CA ILE A 187 0.05 9.42 -12.56
C ILE A 187 0.11 8.00 -12.01
N LYS A 188 1.15 7.27 -12.39
CA LYS A 188 1.43 5.93 -11.87
C LYS A 188 2.70 5.96 -11.03
N ARG A 189 2.63 5.32 -9.86
CA ARG A 189 3.77 5.07 -8.97
C ARG A 189 3.88 3.57 -8.73
N THR A 190 5.11 3.08 -8.74
CA THR A 190 5.40 1.64 -8.63
C THR A 190 6.60 1.45 -7.74
N GLY A 191 6.62 0.36 -6.99
CA GLY A 191 7.79 -0.04 -6.22
C GLY A 191 7.59 -1.43 -5.63
N THR A 192 8.66 -1.96 -5.05
CA THR A 192 8.61 -3.23 -4.34
C THR A 192 8.96 -3.05 -2.87
N PHE A 193 8.28 -3.78 -2.00
CA PHE A 193 8.55 -3.79 -0.57
C PHE A 193 8.49 -5.23 -0.06
N SER A 194 9.26 -5.57 0.97
CA SER A 194 9.24 -6.92 1.53
C SER A 194 8.99 -6.89 3.03
N ALA A 195 8.12 -7.79 3.50
CA ALA A 195 7.82 -7.98 4.90
C ALA A 195 7.61 -9.46 5.20
N THR A 196 7.70 -9.81 6.47
CA THR A 196 7.37 -11.16 6.97
C THR A 196 5.97 -11.13 7.54
N ALA A 197 5.10 -12.03 7.08
CA ALA A 197 3.75 -12.16 7.62
C ALA A 197 3.78 -12.61 9.09
N ASP A 198 2.75 -12.24 9.85
CA ASP A 198 2.64 -12.65 11.25
C ASP A 198 2.39 -14.17 11.43
N ALA A 199 2.28 -14.59 12.68
CA ALA A 199 2.02 -15.99 13.05
C ALA A 199 0.63 -16.48 12.62
N GLU A 200 -0.29 -15.57 12.26
CA GLU A 200 -1.62 -15.88 11.73
C GLU A 200 -1.68 -15.75 10.20
N GLY A 201 -0.56 -15.46 9.53
CA GLY A 201 -0.51 -15.29 8.08
C GLY A 201 -1.19 -14.00 7.61
N LYS A 202 -0.97 -12.89 8.31
CA LYS A 202 -1.50 -11.57 7.96
C LYS A 202 -0.40 -10.53 7.76
N LEU A 203 -0.72 -9.53 6.95
CA LEU A 203 0.05 -8.30 6.73
C LEU A 203 -0.93 -7.15 6.52
N TRP A 204 -0.56 -5.96 6.97
CA TRP A 204 -1.16 -4.71 6.53
C TRP A 204 -0.40 -4.16 5.34
N LEU A 205 -1.14 -3.77 4.30
CA LEU A 205 -0.65 -2.96 3.21
C LEU A 205 -0.92 -1.51 3.54
N ILE A 206 0.03 -0.64 3.21
CA ILE A 206 -0.14 0.81 3.32
C ILE A 206 0.36 1.51 2.06
N VAL A 207 -0.43 2.47 1.59
CA VAL A 207 -0.01 3.46 0.60
C VAL A 207 -0.40 4.83 1.13
N GLY A 208 0.44 5.84 0.95
CA GLY A 208 0.13 7.16 1.49
C GLY A 208 0.99 8.26 0.90
N THR A 209 0.68 9.47 1.29
CA THR A 209 1.43 10.65 0.94
C THR A 209 1.93 11.37 2.17
N ASP A 210 3.19 11.77 2.13
CA ASP A 210 3.84 12.53 3.19
C ASP A 210 4.29 13.88 2.65
N SER A 211 3.85 14.96 3.30
CA SER A 211 3.84 16.29 2.69
C SER A 211 4.73 17.27 3.44
N GLY A 212 5.77 17.76 2.76
CA GLY A 212 6.45 19.01 3.14
C GLY A 212 5.79 20.25 2.53
N PHE A 213 4.87 20.08 1.58
CA PHE A 213 4.09 21.21 1.07
C PHE A 213 3.07 21.66 2.12
N GLU A 214 3.18 22.92 2.56
CA GLU A 214 2.26 23.57 3.49
C GLU A 214 1.04 24.13 2.74
N GLY A 215 0.05 23.27 2.52
CA GLY A 215 -1.18 23.64 1.84
C GLY A 215 -2.14 22.48 1.68
N VAL A 216 -3.24 22.73 0.97
CA VAL A 216 -4.23 21.69 0.67
C VAL A 216 -3.69 20.76 -0.41
N THR A 217 -3.61 19.48 -0.09
CA THR A 217 -3.38 18.40 -1.05
C THR A 217 -4.65 17.58 -1.15
N THR A 218 -5.23 17.50 -2.35
CA THR A 218 -6.35 16.60 -2.66
C THR A 218 -5.93 15.66 -3.77
N ILE A 219 -6.04 14.35 -3.53
CA ILE A 219 -5.73 13.32 -4.52
C ILE A 219 -6.85 12.28 -4.59
N TYR A 220 -6.84 11.51 -5.68
CA TYR A 220 -7.79 10.44 -5.91
C TYR A 220 -7.04 9.17 -6.28
N TYR A 221 -7.07 8.15 -5.43
CA TYR A 221 -6.59 6.83 -5.81
C TYR A 221 -7.61 6.19 -6.74
N THR A 222 -7.22 5.97 -8.00
CA THR A 222 -8.05 5.29 -9.00
C THR A 222 -7.79 3.80 -9.05
N LYS A 223 -6.57 3.40 -8.69
CA LYS A 223 -6.16 2.01 -8.70
C LYS A 223 -5.08 1.74 -7.66
N ILE A 224 -5.23 0.62 -6.95
CA ILE A 224 -4.15 0.06 -6.12
C ILE A 224 -4.07 -1.43 -6.42
N ASN A 225 -3.01 -1.82 -7.10
CA ASN A 225 -2.70 -3.20 -7.38
C ASN A 225 -1.48 -3.64 -6.58
N VAL A 226 -1.60 -4.77 -5.87
CA VAL A 226 -0.51 -5.35 -5.10
C VAL A 226 -0.38 -6.82 -5.47
N ARG A 227 0.82 -7.23 -5.90
CA ARG A 227 1.16 -8.62 -6.20
C ARG A 227 2.12 -9.12 -5.14
N LEU A 228 1.63 -9.98 -4.25
CA LEU A 228 2.42 -10.61 -3.19
C LEU A 228 2.97 -11.94 -3.69
N LYS A 229 4.29 -12.08 -3.63
CA LYS A 229 4.99 -13.33 -3.94
C LYS A 229 5.73 -13.80 -2.70
N GLN A 230 5.42 -15.01 -2.25
CA GLN A 230 6.19 -15.65 -1.20
C GLN A 230 7.64 -15.87 -1.68
N LEU A 231 8.61 -15.44 -0.89
CA LEU A 231 10.03 -15.69 -1.15
C LEU A 231 10.41 -17.08 -0.64
N ALA A 232 11.23 -17.79 -1.42
CA ALA A 232 11.80 -19.06 -0.97
C ALA A 232 12.66 -18.84 0.29
N GLN A 233 12.51 -19.72 1.27
CA GLN A 233 13.36 -19.75 2.46
C GLN A 233 14.74 -20.30 2.15
#